data_AF-A0A2X0J7E8-F1
#
_entry.id   AF-A0A2X0J7E8-F1
#
_cell.length_a   1.000
_cell.length_b   1.000
_cell.length_c   1.000
_cell.angle_alpha   90.00
_cell.angle_beta   90.00
_cell.angle_gamma   90.00
#
_symmetry.space_group_name_H-M   'P 1'
#
loop_
_entity.id
_entity.type
_entity.pdbx_description
1 polymer ?
#
loop_
_entity_poly.entity_id
_entity_poly.type
_entity_poly.pdbx_seq_one_letter_code
_entity_poly.pdbx_strand_id
1 'polypeptide(L)'
;AAAPRPTASAPASPPPSPSPSIPTPTGPITFNLAAGTLDGVDWHAQAHLTSPNFCLHLTIGSAVVDAPAGYWNNCLPLTMITPGESVGVHVARGGPLRLITAFGSDRLARVVVTFMDGTSRKADAVRLPGSTTLGAVLPVAPGQVISVIDLYDPSGVRVDHYTDYR
;
A
#
# COMPACT_ATOMS: atom_id res chain seq x y z
N ALA A 1 0.38 63.60 32.05
CA ALA A 1 1.42 62.77 31.38
C ALA A 1 1.25 61.34 31.86
N ALA A 2 0.87 60.41 30.96
CA ALA A 2 0.66 59.00 31.28
C ALA A 2 1.86 58.19 30.79
N ALA A 3 2.41 57.33 31.65
CA ALA A 3 3.56 56.47 31.36
C ALA A 3 3.19 55.31 30.41
N PRO A 4 4.12 54.84 29.53
CA PRO A 4 3.85 53.74 28.63
C PRO A 4 3.88 52.37 29.35
N ARG A 5 2.95 51.48 28.99
CA ARG A 5 2.91 50.07 29.43
C ARG A 5 4.07 49.27 28.81
N PRO A 6 4.67 48.31 29.54
CA PRO A 6 5.67 47.41 28.98
C PRO A 6 5.02 46.39 28.02
N THR A 7 5.63 46.22 26.85
CA THR A 7 5.26 45.20 25.85
C THR A 7 5.70 43.82 26.37
N ALA A 8 4.74 42.90 26.53
CA ALA A 8 5.04 41.52 26.89
C ALA A 8 5.69 40.80 25.69
N SER A 9 6.93 40.33 25.85
CA SER A 9 7.60 39.47 24.88
C SER A 9 6.89 38.12 24.79
N ALA A 10 6.52 37.71 23.57
CA ALA A 10 5.97 36.38 23.32
C ALA A 10 6.99 35.29 23.65
N PRO A 11 6.57 34.14 24.22
CA PRO A 11 7.48 33.03 24.49
C PRO A 11 8.00 32.43 23.18
N ALA A 12 9.31 32.18 23.11
CA ALA A 12 9.96 31.54 21.98
C ALA A 12 9.41 30.12 21.77
N SER A 13 9.06 29.79 20.53
CA SER A 13 8.63 28.43 20.15
C SER A 13 9.75 27.42 20.46
N PRO A 14 9.43 26.25 21.03
CA PRO A 14 10.41 25.19 21.22
C PRO A 14 10.96 24.71 19.87
N PRO A 15 12.23 24.27 19.81
CA PRO A 15 12.81 23.73 18.59
C PRO A 15 12.04 22.49 18.12
N PRO A 16 11.90 22.26 16.80
CA PRO A 16 11.25 21.07 16.29
C PRO A 16 11.99 19.81 16.78
N SER A 17 11.25 18.85 17.35
CA SER A 17 11.81 17.55 17.71
C SER A 17 12.39 16.86 16.46
N PRO A 18 13.55 16.19 16.57
CA PRO A 18 14.10 15.43 15.46
C PRO A 18 13.13 14.32 15.06
N SER A 19 12.76 14.28 13.79
CA SER A 19 11.97 13.19 13.23
C SER A 19 12.70 11.85 13.45
N PRO A 20 12.01 10.79 13.89
CA PRO A 20 12.65 9.49 14.08
C PRO A 20 13.21 9.00 12.74
N SER A 21 14.52 8.81 12.69
CA SER A 21 15.20 8.22 11.53
C SER A 21 14.88 6.74 11.50
N ILE A 22 14.12 6.29 10.49
CA ILE A 22 13.89 4.86 10.26
C ILE A 22 15.24 4.27 9.81
N PRO A 23 15.77 3.25 10.49
CA PRO A 23 17.03 2.64 10.08
C PRO A 23 16.90 2.07 8.67
N THR A 24 17.73 2.56 7.76
CA THR A 24 17.82 2.03 6.40
C THR A 24 18.48 0.65 6.46
N PRO A 25 17.86 -0.39 5.91
CA PRO A 25 18.41 -1.73 6.00
C PRO A 25 19.69 -1.86 5.16
N THR A 26 20.71 -2.48 5.77
CA THR A 26 22.07 -2.60 5.22
C THR A 26 22.23 -3.72 4.18
N GLY A 27 21.12 -4.30 3.70
CA GLY A 27 21.11 -5.40 2.74
C GLY A 27 19.71 -5.71 2.19
N PRO A 28 19.60 -6.64 1.23
CA PRO A 28 18.32 -7.05 0.68
C PRO A 28 17.40 -7.61 1.77
N ILE A 29 16.22 -7.03 1.94
CA ILE A 29 15.18 -7.58 2.82
C ILE A 29 14.14 -8.27 1.96
N THR A 30 13.85 -9.52 2.29
CA THR A 30 12.69 -10.23 1.75
C THR A 30 11.63 -10.35 2.84
N PHE A 31 10.38 -10.02 2.52
CA PHE A 31 9.28 -10.09 3.48
C PHE A 31 7.95 -10.40 2.80
N ASN A 32 7.08 -11.09 3.53
CA ASN A 32 5.76 -11.47 3.04
C ASN A 32 4.79 -10.32 3.30
N LEU A 33 4.10 -9.88 2.25
CA LEU A 33 3.04 -8.88 2.34
C LEU A 33 1.72 -9.52 2.75
N ALA A 34 1.36 -10.62 2.09
CA ALA A 34 0.17 -11.41 2.39
C ALA A 34 0.24 -12.77 1.69
N ALA A 35 -0.57 -13.71 2.15
CA ALA A 35 -0.77 -15.00 1.52
C ALA A 35 -2.16 -15.54 1.87
N GLY A 36 -2.64 -16.50 1.08
CA GLY A 36 -3.87 -17.20 1.40
C GLY A 36 -4.26 -18.19 0.31
N THR A 37 -5.47 -18.72 0.43
CA THR A 37 -6.07 -19.63 -0.53
C THR A 37 -7.44 -19.09 -0.90
N LEU A 38 -7.75 -19.05 -2.21
CA LEU A 38 -9.08 -18.69 -2.71
C LEU A 38 -9.50 -19.70 -3.77
N ASP A 39 -10.69 -20.27 -3.61
CA ASP A 39 -11.24 -21.31 -4.50
C ASP A 39 -10.28 -22.49 -4.75
N GLY A 40 -9.53 -22.88 -3.71
CA GLY A 40 -8.54 -23.97 -3.77
C GLY A 40 -7.22 -23.60 -4.47
N VAL A 41 -7.04 -22.34 -4.85
CA VAL A 41 -5.80 -21.81 -5.43
C VAL A 41 -5.06 -20.99 -4.38
N ASP A 42 -3.87 -21.44 -4.03
CA ASP A 42 -2.97 -20.69 -3.16
C ASP A 42 -2.45 -19.44 -3.86
N TRP A 43 -2.21 -18.38 -3.12
CA TRP A 43 -1.57 -17.18 -3.62
C TRP A 43 -0.65 -16.60 -2.56
N HIS A 44 0.42 -15.98 -3.01
CA HIS A 44 1.42 -15.39 -2.15
C HIS A 44 1.91 -14.06 -2.73
N ALA A 45 2.09 -13.09 -1.86
CA ALA A 45 2.67 -11.81 -2.18
C ALA A 45 3.90 -11.59 -1.30
N GLN A 46 5.06 -11.60 -1.93
CA GLN A 46 6.33 -11.27 -1.31
C GLN A 46 6.84 -9.95 -1.88
N ALA A 47 7.60 -9.22 -1.07
CA ALA A 47 8.36 -8.09 -1.55
C ALA A 47 9.83 -8.25 -1.19
N HIS A 48 10.68 -7.77 -2.08
CA HIS A 48 12.11 -7.67 -1.90
C HIS A 48 12.51 -6.20 -1.94
N LEU A 49 13.16 -5.75 -0.88
CA LEU A 49 13.73 -4.41 -0.82
C LEU A 49 15.24 -4.51 -1.00
N THR A 50 15.72 -4.00 -2.13
CA THR A 50 17.14 -3.88 -2.50
C THR A 50 17.46 -2.42 -2.73
N SER A 51 17.84 -1.68 -1.67
CA SER A 51 18.10 -0.22 -1.76
C SER A 51 18.87 0.14 -3.04
N PRO A 52 18.28 0.97 -3.93
CA PRO A 52 17.11 1.84 -3.75
C PRO A 52 15.76 1.27 -4.21
N ASN A 53 15.70 0.01 -4.64
CA ASN A 53 14.54 -0.61 -5.31
C ASN A 53 13.64 -1.42 -4.37
N PHE A 54 12.37 -1.42 -4.70
CA PHE A 54 11.32 -2.28 -4.16
C PHE A 54 10.79 -3.16 -5.30
N CYS A 55 10.95 -4.47 -5.17
CA CYS A 55 10.50 -5.45 -6.13
C CYS A 55 9.35 -6.25 -5.53
N LEU A 56 8.22 -6.28 -6.21
CA LEU A 56 7.09 -7.12 -5.84
C LEU A 56 7.21 -8.48 -6.52
N HIS A 57 7.07 -9.55 -5.76
CA HIS A 57 7.03 -10.93 -6.27
C HIS A 57 5.69 -11.56 -5.88
N LEU A 58 4.81 -11.69 -6.87
CA LEU A 58 3.47 -12.25 -6.70
C LEU A 58 3.39 -13.62 -7.35
N THR A 59 2.79 -14.57 -6.64
CA THR A 59 2.49 -15.90 -7.18
C THR A 59 1.04 -16.29 -6.95
N ILE A 60 0.49 -17.00 -7.92
CA ILE A 60 -0.82 -17.66 -7.86
C ILE A 60 -0.60 -19.13 -8.25
N GLY A 61 -0.91 -20.04 -7.34
CA GLY A 61 -0.45 -21.42 -7.40
C GLY A 61 1.07 -21.46 -7.50
N SER A 62 1.58 -22.17 -8.51
CA SER A 62 3.01 -22.20 -8.84
C SER A 62 3.44 -21.16 -9.89
N ALA A 63 2.51 -20.33 -10.37
CA ALA A 63 2.79 -19.37 -11.44
C ALA A 63 3.17 -18.01 -10.87
N VAL A 64 4.22 -17.41 -11.42
CA VAL A 64 4.51 -15.99 -11.24
C VAL A 64 3.47 -15.18 -11.99
N VAL A 65 3.05 -14.07 -11.38
CA VAL A 65 2.07 -13.19 -11.98
C VAL A 65 2.78 -12.24 -12.96
N ASP A 66 2.56 -12.47 -14.25
CA ASP A 66 3.31 -11.80 -15.34
C ASP A 66 2.57 -10.63 -16.00
N ALA A 67 1.31 -10.35 -15.64
CA ALA A 67 0.49 -9.35 -16.33
C ALA A 67 0.28 -8.06 -15.52
N PRO A 68 0.78 -6.89 -15.97
CA PRO A 68 0.44 -5.62 -15.37
C PRO A 68 -0.98 -5.17 -15.69
N ALA A 69 -1.72 -4.80 -14.65
CA ALA A 69 -2.63 -3.66 -14.70
C ALA A 69 -2.22 -2.69 -13.60
N GLY A 70 -1.25 -1.80 -13.88
CA GLY A 70 -0.82 -0.75 -12.95
C GLY A 70 0.70 -0.61 -12.82
N TYR A 71 1.12 0.29 -11.93
CA TYR A 71 2.51 0.75 -11.78
C TYR A 71 3.48 -0.34 -11.25
N TRP A 72 2.98 -1.37 -10.55
CA TRP A 72 3.76 -2.29 -9.69
C TRP A 72 4.26 -3.57 -10.34
N ASN A 73 4.60 -3.55 -11.62
CA ASN A 73 4.97 -4.75 -12.36
C ASN A 73 6.47 -5.09 -12.32
N ASN A 74 7.29 -4.25 -11.68
CA ASN A 74 8.74 -4.37 -11.68
C ASN A 74 9.34 -3.86 -10.37
N CYS A 75 10.64 -4.06 -10.22
CA CYS A 75 11.44 -3.32 -9.26
C CYS A 75 11.31 -1.82 -9.52
N LEU A 76 10.69 -1.10 -8.61
CA LEU A 76 10.56 0.36 -8.66
C LEU A 76 11.50 0.99 -7.64
N PRO A 77 12.14 2.12 -7.96
CA PRO A 77 12.81 2.93 -6.95
C PRO A 77 11.83 3.28 -5.83
N LEU A 78 12.24 3.14 -4.57
CA LEU A 78 11.45 3.53 -3.39
C LEU A 78 10.98 5.00 -3.48
N THR A 79 11.77 5.86 -4.11
CA THR A 79 11.46 7.28 -4.32
C THR A 79 10.29 7.51 -5.28
N MET A 80 9.96 6.53 -6.12
CA MET A 80 8.82 6.57 -7.03
C MET A 80 7.54 6.03 -6.37
N ILE A 81 7.62 5.54 -5.14
CA ILE A 81 6.45 5.16 -4.35
C ILE A 81 5.85 6.43 -3.76
N THR A 82 4.97 7.08 -4.51
CA THR A 82 4.27 8.26 -4.01
C THR A 82 3.14 7.86 -3.04
N PRO A 83 3.06 8.51 -1.87
CA PRO A 83 1.89 8.55 -1.01
C PRO A 83 0.58 8.76 -1.77
N GLY A 84 -0.20 7.70 -1.97
CA GLY A 84 -1.63 7.81 -2.29
C GLY A 84 -2.08 7.50 -3.71
N GLU A 85 -1.28 6.87 -4.59
CA GLU A 85 -1.73 6.67 -5.97
C GLU A 85 -1.19 5.40 -6.62
N SER A 86 -1.39 4.22 -6.04
CA SER A 86 -0.92 3.03 -6.74
C SER A 86 -1.64 1.74 -6.38
N VAL A 87 -2.82 1.55 -6.98
CA VAL A 87 -3.49 0.24 -7.05
C VAL A 87 -3.08 -0.48 -8.33
N GLY A 88 -2.79 -1.78 -8.22
CA GLY A 88 -2.49 -2.65 -9.35
C GLY A 88 -3.30 -3.94 -9.30
N VAL A 89 -3.69 -4.44 -10.47
CA VAL A 89 -4.32 -5.76 -10.67
C VAL A 89 -3.34 -6.66 -11.39
N HIS A 90 -3.24 -7.88 -10.92
CA HIS A 90 -2.18 -8.82 -11.29
C HIS A 90 -2.82 -10.16 -11.63
N VAL A 91 -2.50 -10.71 -12.80
CA VAL A 91 -3.10 -11.98 -13.26
C VAL A 91 -2.02 -12.97 -13.67
N ALA A 92 -2.04 -14.17 -13.11
CA ALA A 92 -1.15 -15.24 -13.55
C ALA A 92 -1.50 -15.69 -14.97
N ARG A 93 -0.48 -16.03 -15.76
CA ARG A 93 -0.67 -16.45 -17.14
C ARG A 93 -1.57 -17.69 -17.22
N GLY A 94 -2.70 -17.55 -17.91
CA GLY A 94 -3.67 -18.64 -18.08
C GLY A 94 -4.56 -18.91 -16.85
N GLY A 95 -4.44 -18.12 -15.79
CA GLY A 95 -5.23 -18.24 -14.56
C GLY A 95 -6.34 -17.17 -14.48
N PRO A 96 -7.56 -17.52 -14.01
CA PRO A 96 -8.64 -16.55 -13.87
C PRO A 96 -8.65 -15.80 -12.51
N LEU A 97 -7.83 -16.24 -11.55
CA LEU A 97 -7.65 -15.55 -10.27
C LEU A 97 -6.75 -14.32 -10.47
N ARG A 98 -7.09 -13.23 -9.78
CA ARG A 98 -6.35 -11.97 -9.84
C ARG A 98 -5.95 -11.53 -8.45
N LEU A 99 -4.84 -10.80 -8.33
CA LEU A 99 -4.41 -10.16 -7.09
C LEU A 99 -4.49 -8.64 -7.26
N ILE A 100 -5.05 -7.97 -6.27
CA ILE A 100 -5.02 -6.52 -6.13
C ILE A 100 -3.92 -6.18 -5.16
N THR A 101 -3.03 -5.28 -5.56
CA THR A 101 -2.07 -4.65 -4.64
C THR A 101 -2.40 -3.18 -4.50
N ALA A 102 -2.36 -2.67 -3.28
CA ALA A 102 -2.39 -1.24 -3.04
C ALA A 102 -1.22 -0.85 -2.16
N PHE A 103 -0.55 0.24 -2.52
CA PHE A 103 0.52 0.82 -1.72
C PHE A 103 0.24 2.30 -1.51
N GLY A 104 0.58 2.79 -0.33
CA GLY A 104 0.35 4.17 0.06
C GLY A 104 1.33 4.63 1.12
N SER A 105 1.17 5.88 1.55
CA SER A 105 1.92 6.44 2.67
C SER A 105 1.60 5.73 3.98
N ASP A 106 2.23 6.23 5.05
CA ASP A 106 1.95 5.92 6.45
C ASP A 106 0.49 6.10 6.89
N ARG A 107 -0.37 6.64 6.01
CA ARG A 107 -1.81 6.77 6.23
C ARG A 107 -2.63 5.62 5.67
N LEU A 108 -2.10 4.72 4.85
CA LEU A 108 -2.89 3.58 4.36
C LEU A 108 -3.06 2.53 5.45
N ALA A 109 -4.26 2.35 6.00
CA ALA A 109 -4.55 1.33 7.00
C ALA A 109 -5.30 0.11 6.45
N ARG A 110 -6.19 0.33 5.48
CA ARG A 110 -7.04 -0.74 4.95
C ARG A 110 -7.43 -0.49 3.49
N VAL A 111 -7.54 -1.58 2.74
CA VAL A 111 -8.12 -1.60 1.40
C VAL A 111 -9.43 -2.38 1.45
N VAL A 112 -10.46 -1.86 0.79
CA VAL A 112 -11.74 -2.55 0.58
C VAL A 112 -12.00 -2.61 -0.91
N VAL A 113 -12.19 -3.82 -1.43
CA VAL A 113 -12.63 -4.07 -2.81
C VAL A 113 -14.09 -4.48 -2.75
N THR A 114 -14.96 -3.69 -3.38
CA THR A 114 -16.37 -4.02 -3.54
C THR A 114 -16.61 -4.51 -4.96
N PHE A 115 -17.35 -5.60 -5.09
CA PHE A 115 -17.67 -6.24 -6.35
C PHE A 115 -19.06 -5.84 -6.84
N MET A 116 -19.30 -6.02 -8.14
CA MET A 116 -20.57 -5.69 -8.79
C MET A 116 -21.78 -6.49 -8.25
N ASP A 117 -21.54 -7.63 -7.61
CA ASP A 117 -22.56 -8.41 -6.92
C ASP A 117 -22.92 -7.88 -5.52
N GLY A 118 -22.30 -6.78 -5.08
CA GLY A 118 -22.50 -6.15 -3.79
C GLY A 118 -21.66 -6.75 -2.65
N THR A 119 -20.91 -7.82 -2.90
CA THR A 119 -19.97 -8.38 -1.91
C THR A 119 -18.71 -7.51 -1.81
N SER A 120 -18.00 -7.62 -0.69
CA SER A 120 -16.72 -6.93 -0.50
C SER A 120 -15.68 -7.82 0.15
N ARG A 121 -14.41 -7.54 -0.16
CA ARG A 121 -13.23 -8.15 0.47
C ARG A 121 -12.32 -7.05 0.98
N LYS A 122 -11.65 -7.28 2.11
CA LYS A 122 -10.79 -6.28 2.76
C LYS A 122 -9.46 -6.87 3.21
N ALA A 123 -8.42 -6.06 3.17
CA ALA A 123 -7.11 -6.36 3.74
C ALA A 123 -6.62 -5.16 4.55
N ASP A 124 -6.05 -5.45 5.71
CA ASP A 124 -5.30 -4.46 6.46
C ASP A 124 -3.92 -4.29 5.83
N ALA A 125 -3.40 -3.06 5.88
CA ALA A 125 -2.12 -2.75 5.30
C ALA A 125 -0.98 -3.09 6.27
N VAL A 126 0.12 -3.61 5.71
CA VAL A 126 1.34 -3.95 6.43
C VAL A 126 2.45 -2.95 6.09
N ARG A 127 3.26 -2.61 7.10
CA ARG A 127 4.39 -1.70 6.92
C ARG A 127 5.52 -2.40 6.21
N LEU A 128 6.02 -1.78 5.15
CA LEU A 128 7.21 -2.27 4.45
C LEU A 128 8.43 -2.02 5.35
N PRO A 129 9.25 -3.05 5.67
CA PRO A 129 10.44 -2.90 6.48
C PRO A 129 11.38 -1.80 5.94
N GLY A 130 11.88 -0.95 6.83
CA GLY A 130 12.78 0.15 6.44
C GLY A 130 12.13 1.31 5.69
N SER A 131 10.78 1.35 5.63
CA SER A 131 10.04 2.41 4.95
C SER A 131 8.83 2.93 5.77
N THR A 132 8.38 4.15 5.44
CA THR A 132 7.09 4.68 5.89
C THR A 132 5.91 4.11 5.08
N THR A 133 6.17 3.53 3.91
CA THR A 133 5.18 2.94 3.02
C THR A 133 4.41 1.80 3.67
N LEU A 134 3.12 1.75 3.41
CA LEU A 134 2.20 0.68 3.77
C LEU A 134 1.68 0.01 2.50
N GLY A 135 1.47 -1.31 2.55
CA GLY A 135 0.99 -2.09 1.42
C GLY A 135 -0.03 -3.15 1.82
N ALA A 136 -0.98 -3.46 0.95
CA ALA A 136 -1.97 -4.51 1.15
C ALA A 136 -2.18 -5.30 -0.14
N VAL A 137 -2.51 -6.59 -0.01
CA VAL A 137 -2.80 -7.47 -1.14
C VAL A 137 -4.07 -8.26 -0.89
N LEU A 138 -4.91 -8.35 -1.92
CA LEU A 138 -6.22 -9.02 -1.89
C LEU A 138 -6.41 -9.90 -3.12
N PRO A 139 -6.89 -11.15 -2.97
CA PRO A 139 -7.26 -11.95 -4.11
C PRO A 139 -8.63 -11.53 -4.65
N VAL A 140 -8.89 -11.81 -5.92
CA VAL A 140 -10.16 -11.63 -6.64
C VAL A 140 -10.44 -12.93 -7.38
N ALA A 141 -11.60 -13.53 -7.09
CA ALA A 141 -11.96 -14.82 -7.65
C ALA A 141 -12.27 -14.71 -9.16
N PRO A 142 -12.17 -15.83 -9.89
CA PRO A 142 -12.65 -15.94 -11.26
C PRO A 142 -14.06 -15.39 -11.43
N GLY A 143 -14.26 -14.52 -12.42
CA GLY A 143 -15.57 -13.98 -12.76
C GLY A 143 -16.14 -12.90 -11.82
N GLN A 144 -15.52 -12.66 -10.64
CA GLN A 144 -15.89 -11.48 -9.84
C GLN A 144 -15.55 -10.21 -10.61
N VAL A 145 -16.46 -9.24 -10.70
CA VAL A 145 -16.17 -7.95 -11.35
C VAL A 145 -16.01 -6.89 -10.27
N ILE A 146 -14.89 -6.17 -10.27
CA ILE A 146 -14.65 -5.11 -9.30
C ILE A 146 -15.54 -3.92 -9.68
N SER A 147 -16.24 -3.39 -8.68
CA SER A 147 -17.03 -2.16 -8.81
C SER A 147 -16.22 -0.96 -8.33
N VAL A 148 -15.60 -1.09 -7.15
CA VAL A 148 -14.80 -0.03 -6.54
C VAL A 148 -13.69 -0.61 -5.67
N ILE A 149 -12.57 0.11 -5.60
CA ILE A 149 -11.51 -0.08 -4.62
C ILE A 149 -11.41 1.20 -3.77
N ASP A 150 -11.68 1.09 -2.48
CA ASP A 150 -11.57 2.19 -1.52
C ASP A 150 -10.37 1.95 -0.59
N LEU A 151 -9.60 3.01 -0.33
CA LEU A 151 -8.53 2.99 0.66
C LEU A 151 -8.91 3.84 1.86
N TYR A 152 -8.57 3.36 3.06
CA TYR A 152 -8.92 3.98 4.32
C TYR A 152 -7.71 4.23 5.20
N ASP A 153 -7.76 5.31 5.97
CA ASP A 153 -6.79 5.63 7.00
C ASP A 153 -7.09 4.95 8.35
N PRO A 154 -6.19 5.07 9.36
CA PRO A 154 -6.41 4.45 10.66
C PRO A 154 -7.65 4.96 11.40
N SER A 155 -8.18 6.14 11.02
CA SER A 155 -9.41 6.69 11.59
C SER A 155 -10.68 6.18 10.89
N GLY A 156 -10.52 5.38 9.82
CA GLY A 156 -11.62 4.88 9.02
C GLY A 156 -12.15 5.89 8.00
N VAL A 157 -11.43 6.99 7.78
CA VAL A 157 -11.75 7.96 6.72
C VAL A 157 -11.23 7.42 5.40
N ARG A 158 -12.08 7.45 4.37
CA ARG A 158 -11.66 7.08 3.01
C ARG A 158 -10.68 8.14 2.49
N VAL A 159 -9.48 7.70 2.16
CA VAL A 159 -8.43 8.55 1.60
C VAL A 159 -8.39 8.52 0.08
N ASP A 160 -8.92 7.46 -0.54
CA ASP A 160 -8.90 7.30 -1.99
C ASP A 160 -9.99 6.33 -2.49
N HIS A 161 -10.33 6.42 -3.78
CA HIS A 161 -11.46 5.75 -4.41
C HIS A 161 -11.19 5.50 -5.90
N TYR A 162 -11.30 4.24 -6.33
CA TYR A 162 -11.05 3.84 -7.71
C TYR A 162 -12.20 3.03 -8.29
N THR A 163 -12.61 3.33 -9.52
CA THR A 163 -13.72 2.65 -10.22
C THR A 163 -13.32 1.95 -11.51
N ASP A 164 -12.11 2.20 -12.01
CA ASP A 164 -11.73 1.86 -13.40
C ASP A 164 -10.93 0.55 -13.54
N TYR A 165 -11.08 -0.37 -12.58
CA TYR A 165 -10.39 -1.65 -12.56
C TYR A 165 -11.35 -2.77 -12.94
N ARG A 166 -11.31 -3.22 -14.21
CA ARG A 166 -12.14 -4.33 -14.71
C ARG A 166 -11.37 -5.64 -14.78
#